data_AF-A0A1W9HSZ8-F1
#
_entry.id   AF-A0A1W9HSZ8-F1
#
_cell.length_a   1.000
_cell.length_b   1.000
_cell.length_c   1.000
_cell.angle_alpha   90.00
_cell.angle_beta   90.00
_cell.angle_gamma   90.00
#
_symmetry.space_group_name_H-M   'P 1'
#
loop_
_entity.id
_entity.type
_entity.pdbx_description
1 polymer ?
#
loop_
_entity_poly.entity_id
_entity_poly.type
_entity_poly.pdbx_seq_one_letter_code
_entity_poly.pdbx_strand_id
1 'polypeptide(L)'
;MGTINAYRIHLVFLILLSSKSVFAGGFEAHKQNLQNMVVSISDIEAEIKNLIHHKRSEHDREAQKKVMKEIEEKHKKLIEAYKTYNDEVNHVKFRHPEQGDDGERTYTILKPRTLEQIENDVGLEGKLDRVKRKMEAQYNQSPPPPKSKKEELAEKKKIEERPPERIILRK
;
A
#
# COMPACT_ATOMS: atom_id res chain seq x y z
N MET A 1 -11.11 -39.72 -58.38
CA MET A 1 -10.95 -39.57 -56.91
C MET A 1 -9.57 -39.02 -56.64
N GLY A 2 -9.42 -37.89 -55.94
CA GLY A 2 -8.08 -37.49 -55.46
C GLY A 2 -7.84 -36.00 -55.26
N THR A 3 -8.66 -35.29 -54.48
CA THR A 3 -8.37 -33.89 -54.07
C THR A 3 -8.93 -33.59 -52.66
N ILE A 4 -8.54 -34.37 -51.65
CA ILE A 4 -8.98 -34.10 -50.25
C ILE A 4 -7.81 -33.89 -49.27
N ASN A 5 -6.56 -34.18 -49.65
CA ASN A 5 -5.43 -34.18 -48.69
C ASN A 5 -4.63 -32.87 -48.56
N ALA A 6 -4.90 -31.82 -49.34
CA ALA A 6 -4.09 -30.59 -49.30
C ALA A 6 -4.46 -29.62 -48.17
N TYR A 7 -5.68 -29.70 -47.62
CA TYR A 7 -6.17 -28.69 -46.66
C TYR A 7 -5.92 -29.05 -45.19
N ARG A 8 -5.54 -30.30 -44.87
CA ARG A 8 -5.29 -30.72 -43.48
C ARG A 8 -3.90 -30.32 -42.94
N ILE A 9 -2.94 -30.05 -43.83
CA ILE A 9 -1.57 -29.68 -43.42
C ILE A 9 -1.45 -28.17 -43.15
N HIS A 10 -2.26 -27.33 -43.82
CA HIS A 10 -2.25 -25.89 -43.58
C HIS A 10 -3.01 -25.44 -42.32
N LEU A 11 -3.91 -26.26 -41.78
CA LEU A 11 -4.66 -25.89 -40.57
C LEU A 11 -3.85 -26.03 -39.27
N VAL A 12 -2.77 -26.82 -39.28
CA VAL A 12 -1.88 -27.00 -38.10
C VAL A 12 -0.81 -25.90 -38.02
N PHE A 13 -0.41 -25.32 -39.16
CA PHE A 13 0.63 -24.29 -39.18
C PHE A 13 0.17 -22.90 -38.73
N LEU A 14 -1.16 -22.65 -38.67
CA LEU A 14 -1.72 -21.35 -38.28
C LEU A 14 -1.96 -21.20 -36.77
N ILE A 15 -1.77 -22.26 -35.97
CA ILE A 15 -1.99 -22.22 -34.51
C ILE A 15 -0.70 -21.88 -33.74
N LEU A 16 0.48 -21.92 -34.40
CA LEU A 16 1.77 -21.71 -33.73
C LEU A 16 2.29 -20.26 -33.71
N LEU A 17 1.61 -19.28 -34.32
CA LEU A 17 2.11 -17.90 -34.42
C LEU A 17 1.40 -16.86 -33.51
N SER A 18 0.51 -17.28 -32.60
CA SER A 18 -0.21 -16.34 -31.73
C SER A 18 0.06 -16.52 -30.23
N SER A 19 1.19 -17.10 -29.85
CA SER A 19 1.74 -16.87 -28.52
C SER A 19 2.32 -15.46 -28.47
N LYS A 20 1.44 -14.45 -28.33
CA LYS A 20 1.87 -13.15 -27.81
C LYS A 20 2.52 -13.44 -26.47
N SER A 21 3.84 -13.35 -26.40
CA SER A 21 4.56 -13.28 -25.15
C SER A 21 3.97 -12.11 -24.37
N VAL A 22 3.13 -12.41 -23.39
CA VAL A 22 2.70 -11.43 -22.39
C VAL A 22 3.94 -11.16 -21.55
N PHE A 23 4.78 -10.26 -22.05
CA PHE A 23 5.91 -9.73 -21.32
C PHE A 23 5.31 -8.88 -20.20
N ALA A 24 5.26 -9.45 -19.00
CA ALA A 24 5.06 -8.64 -17.80
C ALA A 24 6.16 -7.56 -17.83
N GLY A 25 5.78 -6.30 -17.66
CA GLY A 25 6.75 -5.21 -17.60
C GLY A 25 7.81 -5.51 -16.53
N GLY A 26 8.98 -4.90 -16.65
CA GLY A 26 10.00 -5.04 -15.59
C GLY A 26 9.43 -4.61 -14.23
N PHE A 27 9.91 -5.23 -13.15
CA PHE A 27 9.48 -4.92 -11.77
C PHE A 27 9.45 -3.41 -11.47
N GLU A 28 10.42 -2.65 -11.99
CA GLU A 28 10.49 -1.20 -11.81
C GLU A 28 9.27 -0.46 -12.37
N ALA A 29 8.69 -0.94 -13.49
CA ALA A 29 7.46 -0.37 -14.04
C ALA A 29 6.26 -0.61 -13.11
N HIS A 30 6.13 -1.83 -12.58
CA HIS A 30 5.10 -2.18 -11.60
C HIS A 30 5.27 -1.36 -10.30
N LYS A 31 6.51 -1.16 -9.85
CA LYS A 31 6.85 -0.35 -8.68
C LYS A 31 6.41 1.10 -8.83
N GLN A 32 6.72 1.73 -9.97
CA GLN A 32 6.30 3.10 -10.28
C GLN A 32 4.77 3.19 -10.38
N ASN A 33 4.14 2.19 -10.99
CA ASN A 33 2.68 2.12 -11.10
C ASN A 33 2.01 2.06 -9.72
N LEU A 34 2.50 1.21 -8.82
CA LEU A 34 2.03 1.11 -7.43
C LEU A 34 2.19 2.44 -6.68
N GLN A 35 3.33 3.12 -6.84
CA GLN A 35 3.54 4.45 -6.23
C GLN A 35 2.54 5.48 -6.75
N ASN A 36 2.31 5.53 -8.06
CA ASN A 36 1.34 6.44 -8.68
C ASN A 36 -0.09 6.14 -8.20
N MET A 37 -0.45 4.87 -8.04
CA MET A 37 -1.75 4.46 -7.51
C MET A 37 -1.93 4.90 -6.05
N VAL A 38 -0.89 4.80 -5.22
CA VAL A 38 -0.94 5.27 -3.81
C VAL A 38 -1.17 6.79 -3.77
N VAL A 39 -0.47 7.55 -4.60
CA VAL A 39 -0.68 9.00 -4.72
C VAL A 39 -2.12 9.31 -5.15
N SER A 40 -2.61 8.63 -6.19
CA SER A 40 -3.99 8.78 -6.67
C SER A 40 -5.05 8.46 -5.61
N ILE A 41 -4.86 7.37 -4.84
CA ILE A 41 -5.73 7.02 -3.70
C ILE A 41 -5.73 8.16 -2.68
N SER A 42 -4.55 8.66 -2.32
CA SER A 42 -4.42 9.79 -1.38
C SER A 42 -5.12 11.06 -1.87
N ASP A 43 -4.99 11.38 -3.17
CA ASP A 43 -5.61 12.56 -3.77
C ASP A 43 -7.14 12.44 -3.77
N ILE A 44 -7.70 11.29 -4.14
CA ILE A 44 -9.14 11.04 -4.09
C ILE A 44 -9.66 11.14 -2.64
N GLU A 45 -8.91 10.60 -1.67
CA GLU A 45 -9.28 10.74 -0.26
C GLU A 45 -9.26 12.20 0.22
N ALA A 46 -8.30 13.00 -0.24
CA ALA A 46 -8.23 14.43 0.08
C ALA A 46 -9.40 15.19 -0.54
N GLU A 47 -9.76 14.90 -1.79
CA GLU A 47 -10.94 15.48 -2.45
C GLU A 47 -12.24 15.14 -1.70
N ILE A 48 -12.43 13.88 -1.29
CA ILE A 48 -13.61 13.47 -0.50
C ILE A 48 -13.66 14.26 0.82
N LYS A 49 -12.53 14.43 1.51
CA LYS A 49 -12.47 15.24 2.74
C LYS A 49 -12.86 16.69 2.49
N ASN A 50 -12.39 17.28 1.40
CA ASN A 50 -12.74 18.64 1.00
C ASN A 50 -14.24 18.77 0.67
N LEU A 51 -14.81 17.81 -0.04
CA LEU A 51 -16.25 17.78 -0.32
C LEU A 51 -17.08 17.63 0.96
N ILE A 52 -16.65 16.81 1.92
CA ILE A 52 -17.32 16.68 3.23
C ILE A 52 -17.24 18.01 4.00
N HIS A 53 -16.10 18.70 3.96
CA HIS A 53 -15.99 20.04 4.53
C HIS A 53 -16.95 21.03 3.87
N HIS A 54 -17.01 21.03 2.54
CA HIS A 54 -17.90 21.90 1.79
C HIS A 54 -19.38 21.61 2.08
N LYS A 55 -19.77 20.32 2.12
CA LYS A 55 -21.12 19.85 2.51
C LYS A 55 -21.54 20.42 3.87
N ARG A 56 -20.61 20.48 4.83
CA ARG A 56 -20.87 20.99 6.20
C ARG A 56 -20.98 22.51 6.28
N SER A 57 -20.27 23.23 5.41
CA SER A 57 -20.35 24.69 5.34
C SER A 57 -21.55 25.20 4.54
N GLU A 58 -22.11 24.36 3.68
CA GLU A 58 -23.24 24.72 2.83
C GLU A 58 -24.55 24.74 3.62
N HIS A 59 -25.40 25.74 3.36
CA HIS A 59 -26.67 25.93 4.06
C HIS A 59 -27.88 25.61 3.16
N ASP A 60 -27.70 25.63 1.84
CA ASP A 60 -28.74 25.22 0.91
C ASP A 60 -28.85 23.68 0.82
N ARG A 61 -30.07 23.17 0.99
CA ARG A 61 -30.37 21.73 0.92
C ARG A 61 -30.17 21.16 -0.47
N GLU A 62 -30.40 21.93 -1.53
CA GLU A 62 -30.20 21.44 -2.89
C GLU A 62 -28.70 21.34 -3.23
N ALA A 63 -27.93 22.36 -2.86
CA ALA A 63 -26.47 22.33 -2.95
C ALA A 63 -25.87 21.18 -2.13
N GLN A 64 -26.29 20.96 -0.89
CA GLN A 64 -25.85 19.82 -0.07
C GLN A 64 -26.11 18.46 -0.76
N LYS A 65 -27.26 18.28 -1.41
CA LYS A 65 -27.57 17.05 -2.14
C LYS A 65 -26.66 16.85 -3.35
N LYS A 66 -26.28 17.92 -4.06
CA LYS A 66 -25.32 17.84 -5.17
C LYS A 66 -23.95 17.40 -4.67
N VAL A 67 -23.45 18.04 -3.62
CA VAL A 67 -22.17 17.67 -2.99
C VAL A 67 -22.19 16.24 -2.48
N MET A 68 -23.32 15.77 -1.92
CA MET A 68 -23.46 14.37 -1.48
C MET A 68 -23.30 13.38 -2.64
N LYS A 69 -23.90 13.66 -3.81
CA LYS A 69 -23.72 12.81 -5.00
C LYS A 69 -22.27 12.79 -5.47
N GLU A 70 -21.60 13.94 -5.46
CA GLU A 70 -20.18 14.02 -5.80
C GLU A 70 -19.30 13.21 -4.84
N ILE A 71 -19.61 13.22 -3.54
CA ILE A 71 -18.95 12.38 -2.52
C ILE A 71 -19.15 10.90 -2.84
N GLU A 72 -20.37 10.47 -3.16
CA GLU A 72 -20.66 9.08 -3.53
C GLU A 72 -19.89 8.64 -4.78
N GLU A 73 -19.86 9.49 -5.81
CA GLU A 73 -19.12 9.22 -7.05
C GLU A 73 -17.60 9.11 -6.80
N LYS A 74 -17.03 10.02 -6.02
CA LYS A 74 -15.60 9.98 -5.66
C LYS A 74 -15.29 8.77 -4.78
N HIS A 75 -16.20 8.37 -3.91
CA HIS A 75 -16.02 7.16 -3.10
C HIS A 75 -16.03 5.87 -3.93
N LYS A 76 -16.87 5.78 -4.97
CA LYS A 76 -16.81 4.66 -5.92
C LYS A 76 -15.46 4.59 -6.63
N LYS A 77 -14.96 5.74 -7.11
CA LYS A 77 -13.61 5.84 -7.72
C LYS A 77 -12.51 5.44 -6.74
N LEU A 78 -12.64 5.79 -5.46
CA LEU A 78 -11.71 5.38 -4.42
C LEU A 78 -11.67 3.86 -4.29
N ILE A 79 -12.84 3.20 -4.20
CA ILE A 79 -12.95 1.74 -4.10
C ILE A 79 -12.30 1.06 -5.32
N GLU A 80 -12.56 1.59 -6.52
CA GLU A 80 -11.94 1.09 -7.76
C GLU A 80 -10.42 1.23 -7.73
N ALA A 81 -9.90 2.39 -7.30
CA ALA A 81 -8.45 2.62 -7.19
C ALA A 81 -7.79 1.65 -6.19
N TYR A 82 -8.42 1.40 -5.03
CA TYR A 82 -7.95 0.39 -4.07
C TYR A 82 -7.94 -1.01 -4.68
N LYS A 83 -8.96 -1.37 -5.46
CA LYS A 83 -9.02 -2.67 -6.13
C LYS A 83 -7.87 -2.80 -7.14
N THR A 84 -7.68 -1.82 -8.02
CA THR A 84 -6.60 -1.86 -9.02
C THR A 84 -5.22 -1.92 -8.37
N TYR A 85 -5.00 -1.15 -7.30
CA TYR A 85 -3.77 -1.22 -6.52
C TYR A 85 -3.54 -2.64 -5.93
N ASN A 86 -4.57 -3.23 -5.32
CA ASN A 86 -4.45 -4.57 -4.74
C ASN A 86 -4.23 -5.66 -5.80
N ASP A 87 -4.85 -5.53 -6.96
CA ASP A 87 -4.64 -6.44 -8.09
C ASP A 87 -3.19 -6.36 -8.58
N GLU A 88 -2.61 -5.16 -8.65
CA GLU A 88 -1.21 -4.93 -9.00
C GLU A 88 -0.24 -5.47 -7.94
N VAL A 89 -0.54 -5.27 -6.64
CA VAL A 89 0.24 -5.85 -5.54
C VAL A 89 0.28 -7.38 -5.66
N ASN A 90 -0.87 -8.01 -5.91
CA ASN A 90 -0.93 -9.45 -6.10
C ASN A 90 -0.14 -9.87 -7.36
N HIS A 91 -0.25 -9.12 -8.45
CA HIS A 91 0.51 -9.39 -9.67
C HIS A 91 2.02 -9.39 -9.40
N VAL A 92 2.53 -8.36 -8.71
CA VAL A 92 3.94 -8.27 -8.32
C VAL A 92 4.35 -9.43 -7.41
N LYS A 93 3.54 -9.74 -6.40
CA LYS A 93 3.82 -10.83 -5.46
C LYS A 93 3.99 -12.19 -6.14
N PHE A 94 3.17 -12.50 -7.15
CA PHE A 94 3.22 -13.79 -7.85
C PHE A 94 4.19 -13.83 -9.03
N ARG A 95 4.47 -12.69 -9.68
CA ARG A 95 5.32 -12.64 -10.89
C ARG A 95 6.77 -12.31 -10.59
N HIS A 96 7.05 -11.66 -9.46
CA HIS A 96 8.38 -11.26 -9.01
C HIS A 96 8.66 -11.74 -7.57
N PRO A 97 8.61 -13.06 -7.31
CA PRO A 97 8.80 -13.59 -5.96
C PRO A 97 10.19 -13.30 -5.38
N GLU A 98 11.20 -13.11 -6.24
CA GLU A 98 12.55 -12.71 -5.85
C GLU A 98 12.61 -11.31 -5.21
N GLN A 99 11.64 -10.46 -5.51
CA GLN A 99 11.45 -9.14 -4.89
C GLN A 99 10.42 -9.20 -3.75
N GLY A 100 9.91 -10.37 -3.40
CA GLY A 100 8.78 -10.57 -2.49
C GLY A 100 9.05 -10.11 -1.05
N ASP A 101 10.23 -10.37 -0.50
CA ASP A 101 10.54 -9.99 0.89
C ASP A 101 10.67 -8.46 1.08
N ASP A 102 11.27 -7.76 0.12
CA ASP A 102 11.40 -6.30 0.13
C ASP A 102 10.09 -5.60 -0.34
N GLY A 103 9.37 -6.26 -1.25
CA GLY A 103 8.09 -5.83 -1.78
C GLY A 103 6.95 -5.95 -0.78
N GLU A 104 6.86 -7.02 0.01
CA GLU A 104 5.81 -7.19 1.03
C GLU A 104 5.88 -6.12 2.13
N ARG A 105 7.07 -5.63 2.47
CA ARG A 105 7.24 -4.50 3.38
C ARG A 105 6.77 -3.18 2.78
N THR A 106 6.91 -3.02 1.47
CA THR A 106 6.66 -1.74 0.78
C THR A 106 5.23 -1.63 0.25
N TYR A 107 4.66 -2.75 -0.22
CA TYR A 107 3.41 -2.82 -0.95
C TYR A 107 2.49 -3.87 -0.33
N THR A 108 1.76 -3.46 0.71
CA THR A 108 0.75 -4.30 1.36
C THR A 108 -0.62 -4.08 0.74
N ILE A 109 -1.46 -5.11 0.76
CA ILE A 109 -2.88 -4.99 0.41
C ILE A 109 -3.54 -3.94 1.31
N LEU A 110 -4.20 -2.98 0.69
CA LEU A 110 -4.90 -1.90 1.37
C LEU A 110 -6.40 -2.18 1.39
N LYS A 111 -7.08 -1.81 2.49
CA LYS A 111 -8.53 -1.90 2.59
C LYS A 111 -9.13 -0.51 2.35
N PRO A 112 -10.15 -0.40 1.47
CA PRO A 112 -10.85 0.87 1.29
C PRO A 112 -11.53 1.27 2.60
N ARG A 113 -11.34 2.53 2.99
CA ARG A 113 -12.02 3.12 4.16
C ARG A 113 -13.48 3.41 3.82
N THR A 114 -14.39 3.25 4.77
CA THR A 114 -15.81 3.58 4.57
C THR A 114 -16.04 5.09 4.57
N LEU A 115 -17.12 5.57 3.94
CA LEU A 115 -17.50 6.98 3.99
C LEU A 115 -17.65 7.50 5.43
N GLU A 116 -18.25 6.69 6.31
CA GLU A 116 -18.41 7.00 7.73
C GLU A 116 -17.05 7.20 8.42
N GLN A 117 -16.08 6.33 8.16
CA GLN A 117 -14.72 6.48 8.69
C GLN A 117 -14.07 7.77 8.21
N ILE A 118 -14.23 8.12 6.93
CA ILE A 118 -13.68 9.36 6.37
C ILE A 118 -14.39 10.58 6.97
N GLU A 119 -15.70 10.52 7.18
CA GLU A 119 -16.48 11.63 7.75
C GLU A 119 -16.17 11.85 9.25
N ASN A 120 -15.97 10.78 10.00
CA ASN A 120 -15.53 10.81 11.40
C ASN A 120 -14.14 11.44 11.52
N ASP A 121 -13.21 11.08 10.63
CA ASP A 121 -11.88 11.68 10.56
C ASP A 121 -11.91 13.19 10.28
N VAL A 122 -12.93 13.67 9.57
CA VAL A 122 -13.11 15.10 9.29
C VAL A 122 -13.81 15.82 10.45
N GLY A 123 -14.55 15.10 11.29
CA GLY A 123 -15.25 15.59 12.48
C GLY A 123 -14.36 16.15 13.59
N LEU A 124 -14.96 16.95 14.47
CA LEU A 124 -14.31 17.40 15.71
C LEU A 124 -13.98 16.22 16.62
N GLU A 125 -14.86 15.23 16.70
CA GLU A 125 -14.68 14.01 17.48
C GLU A 125 -13.47 13.20 17.00
N GLY A 126 -13.34 12.94 15.70
CA GLY A 126 -12.16 12.25 15.16
C GLY A 126 -10.84 13.03 15.34
N LYS A 127 -10.90 14.38 15.36
CA LYS A 127 -9.74 15.20 15.74
C LYS A 127 -9.37 15.02 17.21
N LEU A 128 -10.36 15.01 18.10
CA LEU A 128 -10.17 14.79 19.53
C LEU A 128 -9.56 13.41 19.80
N ASP A 129 -10.08 12.37 19.16
CA ASP A 129 -9.58 10.99 19.28
C ASP A 129 -8.12 10.84 18.83
N ARG A 130 -7.70 11.58 17.80
CA ARG A 130 -6.30 11.59 17.37
C ARG A 130 -5.40 12.26 18.39
N VAL A 131 -5.86 13.37 18.99
CA VAL A 131 -5.11 14.04 20.07
C VAL A 131 -5.01 13.14 21.28
N LYS A 132 -6.12 12.54 21.71
CA LYS A 132 -6.16 11.58 22.83
C LYS A 132 -5.19 10.42 22.61
N ARG A 133 -5.22 9.77 21.44
CA ARG A 133 -4.28 8.68 21.10
C ARG A 133 -2.82 9.13 21.13
N LYS A 134 -2.51 10.33 20.64
CA LYS A 134 -1.14 10.89 20.72
C LYS A 134 -0.72 11.14 22.16
N MET A 135 -1.63 11.66 23.00
CA MET A 135 -1.35 11.86 24.42
C MET A 135 -1.12 10.54 25.13
N GLU A 136 -1.96 9.53 24.91
CA GLU A 136 -1.76 8.20 25.49
C GLU A 136 -0.42 7.59 25.05
N ALA A 137 -0.08 7.69 23.76
CA ALA A 137 1.19 7.18 23.24
C ALA A 137 2.42 7.89 23.83
N GLN A 138 2.31 9.18 24.16
CA GLN A 138 3.42 9.98 24.69
C GLN A 138 3.52 9.91 26.23
N TYR A 139 2.40 9.82 26.92
CA TYR A 139 2.33 9.98 28.39
C TYR A 139 1.98 8.69 29.15
N ASN A 140 1.44 7.65 28.49
CA ASN A 140 1.23 6.32 29.11
C ASN A 140 2.40 5.35 28.86
N GLN A 141 3.52 5.83 28.32
CA GLN A 141 4.78 5.10 28.40
C GLN A 141 5.27 5.15 29.84
N SER A 142 4.85 4.17 30.65
CA SER A 142 5.55 3.84 31.90
C SER A 142 7.04 3.75 31.59
N PRO A 143 7.94 4.30 32.44
CA PRO A 143 9.37 4.14 32.23
C PRO A 143 9.68 2.66 31.99
N PRO A 144 10.61 2.34 31.06
CA PRO A 144 10.95 0.96 30.76
C PRO A 144 11.26 0.26 32.09
N PRO A 145 10.70 -0.94 32.33
CA PRO A 145 10.96 -1.65 33.57
C PRO A 145 12.48 -1.73 33.75
N PRO A 146 13.00 -1.49 34.97
CA PRO A 146 14.44 -1.55 35.21
C PRO A 146 14.94 -2.89 34.68
N LYS A 147 15.87 -2.84 33.70
CA LYS A 147 16.49 -4.03 33.09
C LYS A 147 16.85 -5.00 34.21
N SER A 148 16.42 -6.25 34.07
CA SER A 148 16.68 -7.24 35.10
C SER A 148 18.20 -7.43 35.23
N LYS A 149 18.72 -7.70 36.45
CA LYS A 149 20.16 -7.95 36.69
C LYS A 149 20.75 -9.03 35.76
N LYS A 150 19.92 -9.89 35.17
CA LYS A 150 20.32 -10.90 34.16
C LYS A 150 20.69 -10.28 32.81
N GLU A 151 20.02 -9.22 32.37
CA GLU A 151 20.30 -8.54 31.10
C GLU A 151 21.56 -7.67 31.19
N GLU A 152 21.82 -7.04 32.35
CA GLU A 152 23.05 -6.29 32.58
C GLU A 152 24.29 -7.20 32.62
N LEU A 153 24.16 -8.42 33.16
CA LEU A 153 25.24 -9.42 33.17
C LEU A 153 25.51 -10.00 31.78
N ALA A 154 24.48 -10.15 30.95
CA ALA A 154 24.60 -10.62 29.57
C ALA A 154 25.27 -9.57 28.67
N GLU A 155 24.97 -8.28 28.89
CA GLU A 155 25.58 -7.17 28.16
C GLU A 155 27.07 -6.99 28.53
N LYS A 156 27.45 -7.20 29.80
CA LYS A 156 28.86 -7.19 30.24
C LYS A 156 29.68 -8.35 29.67
N LYS A 157 29.14 -9.58 29.63
CA LYS A 157 29.83 -10.73 29.00
C LYS A 157 30.09 -10.53 27.51
N LYS A 158 29.19 -9.85 26.79
CA LYS A 158 29.33 -9.58 25.36
C LYS A 158 30.41 -8.53 25.01
N ILE A 159 30.83 -7.74 26.00
CA ILE A 159 31.90 -6.73 25.85
C ILE A 159 33.26 -7.37 26.13
N GLU A 160 33.33 -8.35 27.04
CA GLU A 160 34.57 -9.03 27.45
C GLU A 160 35.08 -10.07 26.43
N GLU A 161 34.20 -10.61 25.57
CA GLU A 161 34.57 -11.56 24.51
C GLU A 161 35.12 -10.90 23.22
N ARG A 162 35.24 -9.57 23.15
CA ARG A 162 35.85 -8.91 21.99
C ARG A 162 37.37 -9.07 22.06
N PRO A 163 38.03 -9.67 21.04
CA PRO A 163 39.49 -9.75 21.03
C PRO A 163 40.09 -8.34 20.98
N PRO A 164 41.21 -8.09 21.70
CA PRO A 164 41.78 -6.75 21.80
C PRO A 164 42.17 -6.23 20.42
N GLU A 165 41.71 -5.02 20.09
CA GLU A 165 42.12 -4.32 18.87
C GLU A 165 43.64 -4.09 18.90
N ARG A 166 44.33 -4.66 17.91
CA ARG A 166 45.78 -4.51 17.76
C ARG A 166 46.07 -3.07 17.36
N ILE A 167 46.60 -2.28 18.28
CA ILE A 167 47.08 -0.92 17.98
C ILE A 167 48.27 -1.04 17.02
N ILE A 168 48.08 -0.60 15.77
CA ILE A 168 49.16 -0.49 14.78
C ILE A 168 49.83 0.86 14.98
N LEU A 169 50.98 0.87 15.65
CA LEU A 169 51.85 2.04 15.65
C LEU A 169 52.52 2.13 14.27
N ARG A 170 52.12 3.12 13.46
CA ARG A 170 52.85 3.47 12.24
C ARG A 170 54.19 4.07 12.64
N LYS A 171 55.29 3.51 12.13
CA LYS A 171 56.63 4.09 12.22
C LYS A 171 56.78 5.23 11.23
#